data_AF-A0A9W8ZLW5-F1
#
_entry.id   AF-A0A9W8ZLW5-F1
#
_cell.length_a   1.000
_cell.length_b   1.000
_cell.length_c   1.000
_cell.angle_alpha   90.00
_cell.angle_beta   90.00
_cell.angle_gamma   90.00
#
_symmetry.space_group_name_H-M   'P 1'
#
loop_
_entity.id
_entity.type
_entity.pdbx_description
1 polymer ?
#
loop_
_entity_poly.entity_id
_entity_poly.type
_entity_poly.pdbx_seq_one_letter_code
_entity_poly.pdbx_strand_id
1 'polypeptide(L)'
;MSQKAPYPSKFWSLGGKPEKSIDIPVTAICLFLYVCCAATHMTIFQLNRRRGHKFLFNGVLFGFCMSRIVTCSLRISSVVYPHNIRLAIATQIFTVAGVLIVFVVNLLWTQRIVRSLHPHIGWHHIPSLVLKLLWPTIALTLIALITVTVQSFYTLRPRTHFIDRAVQLYGVTFLAVISFLPLPILVLAFAVPRTQRHDKFGAGRLRVKVAVLVTGAMLVCFGASYRAGTTWRAPVPLTEPMPGYFHKAAFYIVDFGVEILTVGLYALMRVDLRFHVPDGARGPGAYSSSEALEEKTGA
;
A
#
# COMPACT_ATOMS: atom_id res chain seq x y z
N MET A 1 40.52 11.94 -7.07
CA MET A 1 40.00 11.62 -5.72
C MET A 1 39.12 10.38 -5.82
N SER A 2 39.48 9.28 -5.14
CA SER A 2 38.65 8.06 -5.15
C SER A 2 37.37 8.32 -4.34
N GLN A 3 36.21 8.35 -4.98
CA GLN A 3 34.93 8.50 -4.29
C GLN A 3 34.73 7.32 -3.34
N LYS A 4 34.38 7.58 -2.08
CA LYS A 4 34.00 6.53 -1.11
C LYS A 4 32.49 6.30 -1.17
N ALA A 5 32.07 5.05 -1.14
CA ALA A 5 30.65 4.68 -1.09
C ALA A 5 29.96 5.25 0.17
N PRO A 6 28.65 5.53 0.14
CA PRO A 6 27.72 5.37 -0.99
C PRO A 6 27.95 6.39 -2.11
N TYR A 7 27.80 5.93 -3.36
CA TYR A 7 27.95 6.75 -4.57
C TYR A 7 26.63 7.44 -4.92
N PRO A 8 26.63 8.72 -5.32
CA PRO A 8 25.40 9.41 -5.73
C PRO A 8 24.82 8.80 -7.02
N SER A 9 23.49 8.81 -7.15
CA SER A 9 22.83 8.39 -8.39
C SER A 9 23.26 9.28 -9.55
N LYS A 10 23.57 8.65 -10.70
CA LYS A 10 23.90 9.35 -11.95
C LYS A 10 22.67 9.56 -12.85
N PHE A 11 21.52 9.05 -12.44
CA PHE A 11 20.29 9.07 -13.21
C PHE A 11 19.20 9.88 -12.49
N TRP A 12 18.31 10.47 -13.30
CA TRP A 12 17.08 11.07 -12.80
C TRP A 12 16.20 10.03 -12.10
N SER A 13 15.50 10.48 -11.07
CA SER A 13 14.53 9.72 -10.32
C SER A 13 13.26 10.54 -10.09
N LEU A 14 12.20 9.88 -9.62
CA LEU A 14 10.93 10.52 -9.30
C LEU A 14 11.12 11.70 -8.33
N GLY A 15 10.54 12.85 -8.69
CA GLY A 15 10.64 14.08 -7.91
C GLY A 15 11.88 14.93 -8.22
N GLY A 16 12.75 14.47 -9.13
CA GLY A 16 13.89 15.22 -9.64
C GLY A 16 14.92 15.61 -8.56
N LYS A 17 15.72 16.64 -8.86
CA LYS A 17 16.71 17.18 -7.93
C LYS A 17 16.01 17.83 -6.72
N PRO A 18 16.52 17.68 -5.49
CA PRO A 18 15.97 18.36 -4.32
C PRO A 18 15.93 19.89 -4.50
N GLU A 19 14.81 20.50 -4.15
CA GLU A 19 14.56 21.94 -4.24
C GLU A 19 13.83 22.41 -2.98
N LYS A 20 14.51 23.22 -2.16
CA LYS A 20 14.03 23.59 -0.81
C LYS A 20 12.71 24.38 -0.83
N SER A 21 12.58 25.31 -1.77
CA SER A 21 11.40 26.18 -1.93
C SER A 21 10.11 25.41 -2.25
N ILE A 22 10.23 24.23 -2.87
CA ILE A 22 9.08 23.43 -3.32
C ILE A 22 8.91 22.18 -2.45
N ASP A 23 9.97 21.38 -2.28
CA ASP A 23 9.87 20.08 -1.64
C ASP A 23 9.55 20.22 -0.14
N ILE A 24 10.08 21.22 0.56
CA ILE A 24 9.85 21.37 2.01
C ILE A 24 8.38 21.72 2.30
N PRO A 25 7.78 22.77 1.70
CA PRO A 25 6.37 23.09 1.96
C PRO A 25 5.41 21.96 1.59
N VAL A 26 5.57 21.36 0.41
CA VAL A 26 4.68 20.29 -0.05
C VAL A 26 4.79 19.05 0.85
N THR A 27 6.01 18.65 1.22
CA THR A 27 6.20 17.51 2.13
C THR A 27 5.68 17.80 3.53
N ALA A 28 5.77 19.05 4.02
CA ALA A 28 5.22 19.45 5.31
C ALA A 28 3.69 19.37 5.33
N ILE A 29 3.02 19.76 4.24
CA ILE A 29 1.56 19.58 4.09
C ILE A 29 1.21 18.09 4.10
N CYS A 30 1.91 17.26 3.33
CA CYS A 30 1.70 15.81 3.34
C CYS A 30 1.90 15.23 4.76
N LEU A 31 2.97 15.63 5.45
CA LEU A 31 3.25 15.23 6.83
C LEU A 31 2.09 15.55 7.76
N PHE A 32 1.59 16.79 7.73
CA PHE A 32 0.45 17.22 8.52
C PHE A 32 -0.80 16.35 8.25
N LEU A 33 -1.12 16.11 6.97
CA LEU A 33 -2.26 15.27 6.59
C LEU A 33 -2.10 13.83 7.09
N TYR A 34 -0.90 13.24 6.99
CA TYR A 34 -0.65 11.91 7.54
C TYR A 34 -0.74 11.86 9.06
N VAL A 35 -0.34 12.91 9.78
CA VAL A 35 -0.56 13.03 11.23
C VAL A 35 -2.05 13.04 11.56
N CYS A 36 -2.86 13.82 10.83
CA CYS A 36 -4.32 13.83 11.00
C CYS A 36 -4.95 12.46 10.72
N CYS A 37 -4.54 11.78 9.64
CA CYS A 37 -5.01 10.43 9.32
C CYS A 37 -4.57 9.40 10.37
N ALA A 38 -3.33 9.48 10.87
CA ALA A 38 -2.84 8.62 11.94
C ALA A 38 -3.66 8.80 13.22
N ALA A 39 -3.86 10.05 13.65
CA ALA A 39 -4.68 10.37 14.81
C ALA A 39 -6.11 9.84 14.64
N THR A 40 -6.71 10.00 13.46
CA THR A 40 -8.05 9.51 13.16
C THR A 40 -8.14 7.99 13.27
N HIS A 41 -7.27 7.24 12.58
CA HIS A 41 -7.29 5.78 12.63
C HIS A 41 -6.98 5.23 14.03
N MET A 42 -6.05 5.87 14.76
CA MET A 42 -5.75 5.50 16.14
C MET A 42 -6.95 5.76 17.06
N THR A 43 -7.59 6.92 16.96
CA THR A 43 -8.79 7.23 17.74
C THR A 43 -9.91 6.22 17.46
N ILE A 44 -10.18 5.92 16.19
CA ILE A 44 -11.21 4.92 15.84
C ILE A 44 -10.81 3.54 16.41
N PHE A 45 -9.54 3.14 16.31
CA PHE A 45 -9.06 1.87 16.86
C PHE A 45 -9.25 1.79 18.38
N GLN A 46 -8.90 2.84 19.12
CA GLN A 46 -9.05 2.88 20.57
C GLN A 46 -10.52 2.89 20.99
N LEU A 47 -11.37 3.67 20.34
CA LEU A 47 -12.81 3.71 20.61
C LEU A 47 -13.47 2.35 20.36
N ASN A 48 -13.09 1.68 19.27
CA ASN A 48 -13.59 0.35 18.94
C ASN A 48 -13.13 -0.69 19.97
N ARG A 49 -11.84 -0.66 20.37
CA ARG A 49 -11.31 -1.54 21.42
C ARG A 49 -12.04 -1.35 22.76
N ARG A 50 -12.37 -0.11 23.14
CA ARG A 50 -13.14 0.19 24.36
C ARG A 50 -14.57 -0.37 24.33
N ARG A 51 -15.13 -0.59 23.13
CA ARG A 51 -16.46 -1.16 22.90
C ARG A 51 -16.43 -2.66 22.59
N GLY A 52 -15.30 -3.35 22.78
CA GLY A 52 -15.15 -4.76 22.41
C GLY A 52 -15.06 -5.03 20.90
N HIS A 53 -15.18 -4.02 20.05
CA HIS A 53 -15.16 -4.15 18.58
C HIS A 53 -13.75 -4.33 18.04
N LYS A 54 -13.35 -5.57 17.71
CA LYS A 54 -11.98 -5.87 17.26
C LYS A 54 -11.81 -5.65 15.76
N PHE A 55 -11.34 -4.45 15.40
CA PHE A 55 -11.00 -4.12 14.01
C PHE A 55 -9.52 -3.75 13.83
N LEU A 56 -8.66 -4.77 13.70
CA LEU A 56 -7.20 -4.61 13.60
C LEU A 56 -6.75 -3.74 12.41
N PHE A 57 -7.52 -3.68 11.32
CA PHE A 57 -7.13 -2.90 10.14
C PHE A 57 -6.96 -1.42 10.43
N ASN A 58 -7.68 -0.83 11.38
CA ASN A 58 -7.40 0.57 11.77
C ASN A 58 -6.02 0.73 12.42
N GLY A 59 -5.58 -0.25 13.22
CA GLY A 59 -4.21 -0.28 13.75
C GLY A 59 -3.17 -0.41 12.63
N VAL A 60 -3.47 -1.22 11.61
CA VAL A 60 -2.61 -1.38 10.42
C VAL A 60 -2.55 -0.09 9.59
N LEU A 61 -3.69 0.58 9.36
CA LEU A 61 -3.76 1.86 8.66
C LEU A 61 -3.10 3.01 9.44
N PHE A 62 -3.18 2.98 10.77
CA PHE A 62 -2.37 3.85 11.63
C PHE A 62 -0.86 3.59 11.40
N GLY A 63 -0.43 2.33 11.43
CA GLY A 63 0.97 1.96 11.15
C GLY A 63 1.44 2.42 9.76
N PHE A 64 0.57 2.33 8.75
CA PHE A 64 0.82 2.90 7.43
C PHE A 64 1.05 4.41 7.50
N CYS A 65 0.17 5.17 8.17
CA CYS A 65 0.33 6.62 8.33
C CYS A 65 1.62 6.96 9.09
N MET A 66 1.99 6.19 10.11
CA MET A 66 3.27 6.35 10.81
C MET A 66 4.48 6.13 9.89
N SER A 67 4.44 5.12 9.01
CA SER A 67 5.48 4.92 8.01
C SER A 67 5.61 6.12 7.06
N ARG A 68 4.49 6.79 6.74
CA ARG A 68 4.45 7.97 5.88
C ARG A 68 4.90 9.24 6.59
N ILE A 69 4.65 9.38 7.88
CA ILE A 69 5.26 10.41 8.73
C ILE A 69 6.78 10.29 8.69
N VAL A 70 7.31 9.07 8.92
CA VAL A 70 8.76 8.81 8.81
C VAL A 70 9.28 9.13 7.41
N THR A 71 8.55 8.71 6.36
CA THR A 71 8.90 9.02 4.96
C THR A 71 9.02 10.52 4.72
N CYS A 72 8.04 11.31 5.18
CA CYS A 72 8.03 12.76 5.01
C CYS A 72 9.17 13.43 5.79
N SER A 73 9.43 13.00 7.03
CA SER A 73 10.54 13.51 7.84
C SER A 73 11.91 13.21 7.20
N LEU A 74 12.09 11.99 6.69
CA LEU A 74 13.30 11.61 5.95
C LEU A 74 13.42 12.43 4.66
N ARG A 75 12.33 12.64 3.92
CA ARG A 75 12.32 13.44 2.70
C ARG A 75 12.75 14.88 2.98
N ILE A 76 12.14 15.56 3.96
CA ILE A 76 12.54 16.92 4.38
C ILE A 76 14.03 16.94 4.74
N SER A 77 14.47 15.98 5.56
CA SER A 77 15.88 15.87 5.96
C SER A 77 16.82 15.68 4.76
N SER A 78 16.45 14.84 3.79
CA SER A 78 17.23 14.60 2.57
C SER A 78 17.34 15.84 1.67
N VAL A 79 16.32 16.72 1.68
CA VAL A 79 16.33 17.98 0.92
C VAL A 79 17.17 19.04 1.65
N VAL A 80 17.12 19.08 2.99
CA VAL A 80 17.94 20.02 3.79
C VAL A 80 19.42 19.65 3.72
N TYR A 81 19.74 18.35 3.75
CA TYR A 81 21.10 17.80 3.74
C TYR A 81 21.37 16.96 2.47
N PRO A 82 21.43 17.58 1.26
CA PRO A 82 21.50 16.85 -0.01
C PRO A 82 22.79 16.04 -0.21
N HIS A 83 23.85 16.35 0.55
CA HIS A 83 25.12 15.62 0.52
C HIS A 83 25.07 14.30 1.30
N ASN A 84 24.07 14.11 2.16
CA ASN A 84 23.91 12.89 2.93
C ASN A 84 23.12 11.85 2.12
N ILE A 85 23.83 11.08 1.30
CA ILE A 85 23.24 10.07 0.42
C ILE A 85 22.48 8.99 1.20
N ARG A 86 22.85 8.71 2.45
CA ARG A 86 22.14 7.73 3.30
C ARG A 86 20.70 8.16 3.59
N LEU A 87 20.45 9.46 3.80
CA LEU A 87 19.10 9.99 3.96
C LEU A 87 18.28 9.85 2.67
N ALA A 88 18.89 10.07 1.51
CA ALA A 88 18.24 9.88 0.22
C ALA A 88 17.85 8.40 -0.02
N ILE A 89 18.76 7.46 0.28
CA ILE A 89 18.49 6.02 0.20
C ILE A 89 17.34 5.63 1.14
N ALA A 90 17.38 6.07 2.40
CA ALA A 90 16.33 5.78 3.37
C ALA A 90 14.97 6.34 2.90
N THR A 91 14.95 7.58 2.39
CA THR A 91 13.74 8.20 1.82
C THR A 91 13.18 7.36 0.68
N GLN A 92 14.02 6.91 -0.25
CA GLN A 92 13.59 6.10 -1.40
C GLN A 92 12.98 4.76 -0.96
N ILE A 93 13.62 4.08 -0.01
CA ILE A 93 13.13 2.80 0.53
C ILE A 93 11.74 2.98 1.15
N PHE A 94 11.58 3.94 2.05
CA PHE A 94 10.30 4.18 2.73
C PHE A 94 9.21 4.65 1.76
N THR A 95 9.56 5.46 0.75
CA THR A 95 8.61 5.93 -0.27
C THR A 95 7.97 4.76 -1.02
N VAL A 96 8.77 3.78 -1.46
CA VAL A 96 8.28 2.63 -2.22
C VAL A 96 7.63 1.58 -1.31
N ALA A 97 8.19 1.31 -0.13
CA ALA A 97 7.75 0.22 0.74
C ALA A 97 6.41 0.48 1.44
N GLY A 98 6.13 1.74 1.82
CA GLY A 98 4.99 2.07 2.69
C GLY A 98 3.62 1.63 2.13
N VAL A 99 3.39 1.83 0.83
CA VAL A 99 2.11 1.54 0.15
C VAL A 99 1.68 0.06 0.24
N LEU A 100 2.63 -0.85 0.44
CA LEU A 100 2.39 -2.28 0.47
C LEU A 100 1.35 -2.69 1.51
N ILE A 101 1.32 -1.99 2.64
CA ILE A 101 0.35 -2.21 3.70
C ILE A 101 -1.08 -2.09 3.15
N VAL A 102 -1.34 -1.08 2.33
CA VAL A 102 -2.68 -0.84 1.76
C VAL A 102 -3.05 -1.93 0.75
N PHE A 103 -2.10 -2.43 -0.04
CA PHE A 103 -2.36 -3.57 -0.94
C PHE A 103 -2.81 -4.82 -0.17
N VAL A 104 -2.13 -5.13 0.94
CA VAL A 104 -2.48 -6.25 1.82
C VAL A 104 -3.88 -6.06 2.41
N VAL A 105 -4.21 -4.86 2.90
CA VAL A 105 -5.54 -4.55 3.44
C VAL A 105 -6.63 -4.75 2.38
N ASN A 106 -6.43 -4.25 1.16
CA ASN A 106 -7.39 -4.40 0.07
C ASN A 106 -7.60 -5.86 -0.33
N LEU A 107 -6.53 -6.67 -0.37
CA LEU A 107 -6.64 -8.11 -0.63
C LEU A 107 -7.43 -8.83 0.47
N LEU A 108 -7.18 -8.52 1.73
CA LEU A 108 -7.91 -9.12 2.86
C LEU A 108 -9.38 -8.73 2.85
N TRP A 109 -9.73 -7.49 2.50
CA TRP A 109 -11.11 -7.06 2.31
C TRP A 109 -11.77 -7.71 1.09
N THR A 110 -11.02 -7.89 0.00
CA THR A 110 -11.47 -8.64 -1.17
C THR A 110 -11.85 -10.07 -0.77
N GLN A 111 -10.98 -10.74 -0.01
CA GLN A 111 -11.24 -12.09 0.49
C GLN A 111 -12.51 -12.15 1.34
N ARG A 112 -12.76 -11.14 2.20
CA ARG A 112 -14.01 -11.05 2.99
C ARG A 112 -15.25 -10.93 2.09
N ILE A 113 -15.18 -10.12 1.04
CA ILE A 113 -16.29 -10.00 0.08
C ILE A 113 -16.51 -11.30 -0.69
N VAL A 114 -15.44 -11.97 -1.14
CA VAL A 114 -15.55 -13.26 -1.84
C VAL A 114 -16.17 -14.33 -0.94
N ARG A 115 -15.75 -14.41 0.33
CA ARG A 115 -16.35 -15.33 1.32
C ARG A 115 -17.82 -15.03 1.60
N SER A 116 -18.20 -13.75 1.55
CA SER A 116 -19.59 -13.32 1.69
C SER A 116 -20.44 -13.68 0.46
N LEU A 117 -19.90 -13.49 -0.75
CA LEU A 117 -20.61 -13.75 -2.01
C LEU A 117 -20.70 -15.24 -2.35
N HIS A 118 -19.61 -15.98 -2.12
CA HIS A 118 -19.45 -17.39 -2.47
C HIS A 118 -18.84 -18.16 -1.29
N PRO A 119 -19.62 -18.48 -0.24
CA PRO A 119 -19.09 -19.12 0.96
C PRO A 119 -18.31 -20.41 0.68
N HIS A 120 -18.82 -21.32 -0.15
CA HIS A 120 -18.13 -22.58 -0.44
C HIS A 120 -16.79 -22.38 -1.17
N ILE A 121 -16.72 -21.43 -2.12
CA ILE A 121 -15.49 -21.15 -2.89
C ILE A 121 -14.50 -20.34 -2.04
N GLY A 122 -14.95 -19.29 -1.36
CA GLY A 122 -14.11 -18.40 -0.57
C GLY A 122 -13.50 -19.06 0.67
N TRP A 123 -14.12 -20.14 1.16
CA TRP A 123 -13.59 -20.97 2.24
C TRP A 123 -12.85 -22.23 1.75
N HIS A 124 -12.80 -22.46 0.43
CA HIS A 124 -12.05 -23.56 -0.13
C HIS A 124 -10.54 -23.42 0.15
N HIS A 125 -9.84 -24.56 0.15
CA HIS A 125 -8.42 -24.61 0.48
C HIS A 125 -7.55 -23.94 -0.59
N ILE A 126 -7.95 -23.95 -1.87
CA ILE A 126 -7.16 -23.38 -2.98
C ILE A 126 -7.00 -21.85 -2.87
N PRO A 127 -8.07 -21.02 -2.80
CA PRO A 127 -7.88 -19.57 -2.65
C PRO A 127 -7.13 -19.21 -1.36
N SER A 128 -7.34 -19.98 -0.30
CA SER A 128 -6.62 -19.82 0.96
C SER A 128 -5.13 -20.15 0.83
N LEU A 129 -4.77 -21.20 0.07
CA LEU A 129 -3.38 -21.56 -0.21
C LEU A 129 -2.68 -20.50 -1.05
N VAL A 130 -3.34 -20.00 -2.10
CA VAL A 130 -2.79 -18.92 -2.95
C VAL A 130 -2.45 -17.70 -2.10
N LEU A 131 -3.35 -17.24 -1.24
CA LEU A 131 -3.08 -16.10 -0.34
C LEU A 131 -1.97 -16.42 0.67
N LYS A 132 -1.92 -17.64 1.22
CA LYS A 132 -0.84 -18.08 2.13
C LYS A 132 0.53 -18.06 1.47
N LEU A 133 0.63 -18.42 0.18
CA LEU A 133 1.87 -18.34 -0.59
C LEU A 133 2.19 -16.90 -1.00
N LEU A 134 1.18 -16.07 -1.23
CA LEU A 134 1.35 -14.67 -1.63
C LEU A 134 2.07 -13.83 -0.57
N TRP A 135 1.75 -14.04 0.72
CA TRP A 135 2.35 -13.27 1.82
C TRP A 135 3.88 -13.38 1.94
N PRO A 136 4.49 -14.59 1.99
CA PRO A 136 5.93 -14.72 2.01
C PRO A 136 6.56 -14.22 0.71
N THR A 137 5.92 -14.39 -0.46
CA THR A 137 6.43 -13.86 -1.73
C THR A 137 6.48 -12.33 -1.73
N ILE A 138 5.45 -11.67 -1.19
CA ILE A 138 5.43 -10.22 -1.00
C ILE A 138 6.59 -9.78 -0.08
N ALA A 139 6.78 -10.46 1.06
CA ALA A 139 7.84 -10.15 2.00
C ALA A 139 9.24 -10.34 1.38
N LEU A 140 9.46 -11.46 0.70
CA LEU A 140 10.73 -11.75 0.01
C LEU A 140 11.01 -10.73 -1.10
N THR A 141 9.99 -10.35 -1.86
CA THR A 141 10.12 -9.32 -2.91
C THR A 141 10.50 -7.97 -2.31
N LEU A 142 9.91 -7.59 -1.17
CA LEU A 142 10.28 -6.36 -0.46
C LEU A 142 11.73 -6.40 0.03
N ILE A 143 12.16 -7.50 0.63
CA ILE A 143 13.54 -7.68 1.10
C ILE A 143 14.51 -7.58 -0.09
N ALA A 144 14.21 -8.25 -1.19
CA ALA A 144 15.01 -8.20 -2.41
C ALA A 144 15.11 -6.76 -2.96
N LEU A 145 13.97 -6.04 -3.06
CA LEU A 145 13.93 -4.65 -3.52
C LEU A 145 14.77 -3.72 -2.63
N ILE A 146 14.67 -3.84 -1.31
CA ILE A 146 15.48 -3.05 -0.37
C ILE A 146 16.95 -3.35 -0.59
N THR A 147 17.31 -4.63 -0.70
CA THR A 147 18.69 -5.10 -0.85
C THR A 147 19.32 -4.54 -2.12
N VAL A 148 18.67 -4.71 -3.28
CA VAL A 148 19.21 -4.22 -4.56
C VAL A 148 19.19 -2.70 -4.64
N THR A 149 18.22 -2.04 -3.99
CA THR A 149 18.21 -0.57 -3.90
C THR A 149 19.42 -0.09 -3.13
N VAL A 150 19.70 -0.64 -1.94
CA VAL A 150 20.91 -0.27 -1.17
C VAL A 150 22.17 -0.63 -1.95
N GLN A 151 22.28 -1.86 -2.47
CA GLN A 151 23.44 -2.34 -3.21
C GLN A 151 23.81 -1.44 -4.39
N SER A 152 22.80 -0.91 -5.10
CA SER A 152 23.01 -0.01 -6.24
C SER A 152 23.74 1.30 -5.89
N PHE A 153 23.77 1.72 -4.62
CA PHE A 153 24.55 2.87 -4.15
C PHE A 153 25.95 2.48 -3.61
N TYR A 154 26.26 1.20 -3.42
CA TYR A 154 27.54 0.75 -2.84
C TYR A 154 28.43 -0.02 -3.82
N THR A 155 27.95 -0.29 -5.03
CA THR A 155 28.72 -0.92 -6.11
C THR A 155 28.92 0.03 -7.28
N LEU A 156 30.02 -0.16 -8.02
CA LEU A 156 30.26 0.48 -9.32
C LEU A 156 30.29 -0.54 -10.47
N ARG A 157 30.12 -1.83 -10.17
CA ARG A 157 30.26 -2.92 -11.15
C ARG A 157 29.04 -2.94 -12.08
N PRO A 158 29.21 -2.79 -13.41
CA PRO A 158 28.08 -2.75 -14.35
C PRO A 158 27.19 -4.00 -14.30
N ARG A 159 27.80 -5.20 -14.15
CA ARG A 159 27.06 -6.46 -14.02
C ARG A 159 26.14 -6.47 -12.80
N THR A 160 26.57 -5.91 -11.67
CA THR A 160 25.76 -5.83 -10.46
C THR A 160 24.59 -4.87 -10.65
N HIS A 161 24.81 -3.69 -11.24
CA HIS A 161 23.73 -2.76 -11.57
C HIS A 161 22.70 -3.35 -12.53
N PHE A 162 23.13 -4.16 -13.50
CA PHE A 162 22.22 -4.86 -14.40
C PHE A 162 21.29 -5.82 -13.64
N ILE A 163 21.85 -6.61 -12.72
CA ILE A 163 21.07 -7.53 -11.87
C ILE A 163 20.15 -6.74 -10.93
N ASP A 164 20.66 -5.69 -10.28
CA ASP A 164 19.87 -4.83 -9.39
C ASP A 164 18.66 -4.25 -10.14
N ARG A 165 18.89 -3.76 -11.35
CA ARG A 165 17.84 -3.23 -12.21
C ARG A 165 16.82 -4.29 -12.59
N ALA A 166 17.23 -5.50 -12.95
CA ALA A 166 16.30 -6.59 -13.27
C ALA A 166 15.41 -6.95 -12.06
N VAL A 167 15.98 -7.02 -10.86
CA VAL A 167 15.23 -7.27 -9.62
C VAL A 167 14.29 -6.10 -9.29
N GLN A 168 14.72 -4.85 -9.50
CA GLN A 168 13.86 -3.68 -9.35
C GLN A 168 12.66 -3.74 -10.30
N LEU A 169 12.88 -4.03 -11.59
CA LEU A 169 11.82 -4.17 -12.59
C LEU A 169 10.83 -5.28 -12.23
N TYR A 170 11.35 -6.45 -11.83
CA TYR A 170 10.53 -7.54 -11.30
C TYR A 170 9.69 -7.07 -10.11
N GLY A 171 10.32 -6.49 -9.09
CA GLY A 171 9.64 -6.16 -7.84
C GLY A 171 8.58 -5.08 -8.00
N VAL A 172 8.83 -4.00 -8.75
CA VAL A 172 7.81 -2.97 -9.01
C VAL A 172 6.66 -3.51 -9.85
N THR A 173 6.93 -4.41 -10.80
CA THR A 173 5.89 -5.05 -11.64
C THR A 173 5.05 -6.00 -10.81
N PHE A 174 5.69 -6.83 -9.98
CA PHE A 174 5.01 -7.73 -9.06
C PHE A 174 4.10 -6.94 -8.12
N LEU A 175 4.61 -5.89 -7.47
CA LEU A 175 3.81 -5.05 -6.58
C LEU A 175 2.65 -4.34 -7.32
N ALA A 176 2.84 -3.93 -8.57
CA ALA A 176 1.75 -3.42 -9.40
C ALA A 176 0.68 -4.50 -9.61
N VAL A 177 1.05 -5.72 -10.02
CA VAL A 177 0.10 -6.84 -10.16
C VAL A 177 -0.66 -7.10 -8.85
N ILE A 178 0.03 -7.11 -7.71
CA ILE A 178 -0.59 -7.26 -6.39
C ILE A 178 -1.62 -6.16 -6.11
N SER A 179 -1.31 -4.91 -6.47
CA SER A 179 -2.25 -3.79 -6.31
C SER A 179 -3.53 -3.97 -7.13
N PHE A 180 -3.43 -4.57 -8.33
CA PHE A 180 -4.55 -4.82 -9.23
C PHE A 180 -5.43 -5.99 -8.79
N LEU A 181 -4.87 -7.03 -8.17
CA LEU A 181 -5.57 -8.29 -7.82
C LEU A 181 -6.98 -8.14 -7.22
N PRO A 182 -7.27 -7.19 -6.30
CA PRO A 182 -8.63 -6.95 -5.82
C PRO A 182 -9.67 -6.80 -6.94
N LEU A 183 -9.33 -6.10 -8.03
CA LEU A 183 -10.27 -5.75 -9.10
C LEU A 183 -10.73 -6.96 -9.93
N PRO A 184 -9.84 -7.77 -10.57
CA PRO A 184 -10.27 -8.94 -11.31
C PRO A 184 -10.91 -9.99 -10.41
N ILE A 185 -10.47 -10.14 -9.15
CA ILE A 185 -11.11 -11.06 -8.20
C ILE A 185 -12.57 -10.64 -7.94
N LEU A 186 -12.83 -9.35 -7.73
CA LEU A 186 -14.20 -8.85 -7.56
C LEU A 186 -15.03 -9.02 -8.83
N VAL A 187 -14.47 -8.72 -10.01
CA VAL A 187 -15.16 -8.92 -11.30
C VAL A 187 -15.58 -10.39 -11.46
N LEU A 188 -14.65 -11.33 -11.23
CA LEU A 188 -14.94 -12.76 -11.27
C LEU A 188 -15.99 -13.15 -10.23
N ALA A 189 -15.89 -12.64 -8.99
CA ALA A 189 -16.85 -12.93 -7.95
C ALA A 189 -18.28 -12.45 -8.29
N PHE A 190 -18.43 -11.37 -9.06
CA PHE A 190 -19.74 -10.90 -9.53
C PHE A 190 -20.21 -11.59 -10.81
N ALA A 191 -19.29 -12.04 -11.67
CA ALA A 191 -19.62 -12.77 -12.90
C ALA A 191 -20.08 -14.21 -12.63
N VAL A 192 -19.53 -14.86 -11.59
CA VAL A 192 -19.93 -16.22 -11.20
C VAL A 192 -21.35 -16.20 -10.61
N PRO A 193 -22.29 -17.03 -11.13
CA PRO A 193 -23.65 -17.13 -10.61
C PRO A 193 -23.67 -17.43 -9.11
N ARG A 194 -24.55 -16.75 -8.39
CA ARG A 194 -24.74 -16.97 -6.96
C ARG A 194 -25.75 -18.09 -6.74
N THR A 195 -25.31 -19.18 -6.11
CA THR A 195 -26.19 -20.29 -5.70
C THR A 195 -26.93 -20.02 -4.40
N GLN A 196 -26.45 -19.08 -3.57
CA GLN A 196 -27.06 -18.74 -2.27
C GLN A 196 -27.12 -17.22 -2.03
N ARG A 197 -27.95 -16.81 -1.07
CA ARG A 197 -27.99 -15.42 -0.59
C ARG A 197 -26.65 -15.08 0.07
N HIS A 198 -26.16 -13.85 -0.10
CA HIS A 198 -24.86 -13.47 0.47
C HIS A 198 -24.85 -13.61 1.99
N ASP A 199 -23.71 -14.04 2.52
CA ASP A 199 -23.44 -14.12 3.96
C ASP A 199 -23.08 -12.71 4.45
N LYS A 200 -24.01 -12.06 5.15
CA LYS A 200 -23.82 -10.67 5.61
C LYS A 200 -22.72 -10.63 6.67
N PHE A 201 -21.93 -9.56 6.66
CA PHE A 201 -20.90 -9.29 7.67
C PHE A 201 -20.79 -7.79 7.83
N GLY A 202 -20.70 -7.27 9.05
CA GLY A 202 -20.47 -5.85 9.33
C GLY A 202 -21.56 -4.90 8.80
N ALA A 203 -21.44 -3.62 9.10
CA ALA A 203 -22.50 -2.65 8.87
C ALA A 203 -22.70 -2.24 7.38
N GLY A 204 -23.95 -1.99 7.00
CA GLY A 204 -24.33 -1.35 5.75
C GLY A 204 -24.38 -2.25 4.51
N ARG A 205 -24.79 -1.65 3.37
CA ARG A 205 -25.04 -2.36 2.12
C ARG A 205 -23.74 -2.88 1.47
N LEU A 206 -23.76 -4.12 0.96
CA LEU A 206 -22.63 -4.74 0.26
C LEU A 206 -22.09 -3.87 -0.90
N ARG A 207 -22.98 -3.23 -1.67
CA ARG A 207 -22.61 -2.34 -2.79
C ARG A 207 -21.67 -1.21 -2.34
N VAL A 208 -21.88 -0.66 -1.14
CA VAL A 208 -21.02 0.40 -0.60
C VAL A 208 -19.66 -0.16 -0.21
N LYS A 209 -19.59 -1.37 0.36
CA LYS A 209 -18.32 -2.03 0.70
C LYS A 209 -17.48 -2.26 -0.56
N VAL A 210 -18.11 -2.77 -1.61
CA VAL A 210 -17.50 -2.98 -2.92
C VAL A 210 -17.04 -1.65 -3.50
N ALA A 211 -17.87 -0.61 -3.49
CA ALA A 211 -17.50 0.71 -4.01
C ALA A 211 -16.29 1.32 -3.29
N VAL A 212 -16.24 1.23 -1.95
CA VAL A 212 -15.09 1.69 -1.15
C VAL A 212 -13.82 0.92 -1.49
N LEU A 213 -13.91 -0.41 -1.58
CA LEU A 213 -12.77 -1.25 -1.93
C LEU A 213 -12.28 -1.01 -3.35
N VAL A 214 -13.18 -0.94 -4.34
CA VAL A 214 -12.82 -0.68 -5.75
C VAL A 214 -12.21 0.71 -5.89
N THR A 215 -12.79 1.74 -5.25
CA THR A 215 -12.24 3.11 -5.31
C THR A 215 -10.83 3.15 -4.69
N GLY A 216 -10.66 2.58 -3.50
CA GLY A 216 -9.35 2.51 -2.85
C GLY A 216 -8.33 1.68 -3.64
N ALA A 217 -8.75 0.55 -4.21
CA ALA A 217 -7.91 -0.28 -5.05
C ALA A 217 -7.48 0.47 -6.32
N MET A 218 -8.40 1.15 -7.02
CA MET A 218 -8.09 1.95 -8.21
C MET A 218 -7.08 3.07 -7.92
N LEU A 219 -7.25 3.78 -6.81
CA LEU A 219 -6.31 4.81 -6.36
C LEU A 219 -4.90 4.21 -6.21
N VAL A 220 -4.74 3.16 -5.41
CA VAL A 220 -3.41 2.59 -5.17
C VAL A 220 -2.84 1.84 -6.38
N CYS A 221 -3.69 1.31 -7.27
CA CYS A 221 -3.30 0.77 -8.58
C CYS A 221 -2.69 1.85 -9.46
N PHE A 222 -3.28 3.04 -9.50
CA PHE A 222 -2.75 4.16 -10.26
C PHE A 222 -1.34 4.53 -9.77
N GLY A 223 -1.16 4.63 -8.45
CA GLY A 223 0.17 4.86 -7.86
C GLY A 223 1.19 3.77 -8.20
N ALA A 224 0.79 2.50 -8.09
CA ALA A 224 1.68 1.38 -8.41
C ALA A 224 2.04 1.32 -9.89
N SER A 225 1.07 1.58 -10.78
CA SER A 225 1.25 1.61 -12.23
C SER A 225 2.20 2.73 -12.65
N TYR A 226 2.06 3.90 -12.04
CA TYR A 226 2.96 5.03 -12.30
C TYR A 226 4.41 4.72 -11.90
N ARG A 227 4.62 4.13 -10.72
CA ARG A 227 5.96 3.70 -10.27
C ARG A 227 6.52 2.60 -11.17
N ALA A 228 5.73 1.60 -11.52
CA ALA A 228 6.17 0.54 -12.43
C ALA A 228 6.51 1.11 -13.81
N GLY A 229 5.62 1.91 -14.41
CA GLY A 229 5.78 2.50 -15.73
C GLY A 229 6.99 3.42 -15.83
N THR A 230 7.22 4.27 -14.83
CA THR A 230 8.41 5.13 -14.78
C THR A 230 9.70 4.34 -14.53
N THR A 231 9.64 3.25 -13.74
CA THR A 231 10.80 2.37 -13.54
C THR A 231 11.15 1.59 -14.81
N TRP A 232 10.18 1.18 -15.63
CA TRP A 232 10.45 0.48 -16.90
C TRP A 232 11.08 1.35 -17.98
N ARG A 233 11.00 2.68 -17.88
CA ARG A 233 11.69 3.59 -18.80
C ARG A 233 13.20 3.45 -18.67
N ALA A 234 13.92 3.65 -19.78
CA ALA A 234 15.37 3.67 -19.77
C ALA A 234 15.89 4.70 -18.75
N PRO A 235 16.90 4.37 -17.92
CA PRO A 235 17.49 5.33 -17.00
C PRO A 235 18.05 6.54 -17.75
N VAL A 236 17.60 7.74 -17.39
CA VAL A 236 18.03 8.99 -18.04
C VAL A 236 19.14 9.64 -17.22
N PRO A 237 20.34 9.88 -17.78
CA PRO A 237 21.45 10.51 -17.08
C PRO A 237 21.11 11.93 -16.60
N LEU A 238 21.71 12.36 -15.49
CA LEU A 238 21.55 13.73 -14.97
C LEU A 238 22.11 14.84 -15.90
N THR A 239 22.89 14.46 -16.93
CA THR A 239 23.41 15.35 -17.97
C THR A 239 22.37 15.69 -19.04
N GLU A 240 21.30 14.91 -19.14
CA GLU A 240 20.19 15.13 -20.07
C GLU A 240 19.03 15.85 -19.36
N PRO A 241 18.15 16.57 -20.09
CA PRO A 241 17.00 17.24 -19.48
C PRO A 241 16.07 16.23 -18.78
N MET A 242 15.54 16.63 -17.62
CA MET A 242 14.65 15.76 -16.85
C MET A 242 13.35 15.49 -17.61
N PRO A 243 12.98 14.22 -17.85
CA PRO A 243 11.69 13.88 -18.44
C PRO A 243 10.51 14.36 -17.59
N GLY A 244 9.41 14.78 -18.24
CA GLY A 244 8.24 15.32 -17.55
C GLY A 244 7.56 14.34 -16.57
N TYR A 245 7.67 13.04 -16.79
CA TYR A 245 7.16 12.01 -15.86
C TYR A 245 8.02 11.84 -14.59
N PHE A 246 9.13 12.57 -14.44
CA PHE A 246 9.86 12.67 -13.16
C PHE A 246 9.57 13.98 -12.42
N HIS A 247 8.67 14.81 -12.94
CA HIS A 247 8.33 16.10 -12.36
C HIS A 247 7.81 15.99 -10.92
N LYS A 248 8.16 16.98 -10.08
CA LYS A 248 7.82 17.04 -8.65
C LYS A 248 6.32 16.92 -8.39
N ALA A 249 5.51 17.61 -9.18
CA ALA A 249 4.05 17.57 -9.04
C ALA A 249 3.51 16.13 -9.19
N ALA A 250 3.97 15.41 -10.22
CA ALA A 250 3.55 14.03 -10.45
C ALA A 250 4.02 13.11 -9.31
N PHE A 251 5.25 13.29 -8.81
CA PHE A 251 5.74 12.57 -7.64
C PHE A 251 4.85 12.79 -6.40
N TYR A 252 4.59 14.03 -5.99
CA TYR A 252 3.81 14.30 -4.79
C TYR A 252 2.34 13.90 -4.91
N ILE A 253 1.71 14.15 -6.05
CA ILE A 253 0.30 13.78 -6.28
C ILE A 253 0.16 12.25 -6.26
N VAL A 254 1.03 11.53 -6.95
CA VAL A 254 0.85 10.09 -7.18
C VAL A 254 1.39 9.24 -6.02
N ASP A 255 2.54 9.60 -5.43
CA ASP A 255 3.14 8.81 -4.35
C ASP A 255 2.64 9.23 -2.95
N PHE A 256 2.16 10.47 -2.76
CA PHE A 256 1.62 10.91 -1.46
C PHE A 256 0.12 11.24 -1.53
N GLY A 257 -0.32 12.00 -2.53
CA GLY A 257 -1.72 12.46 -2.63
C GLY A 257 -2.72 11.31 -2.75
N VAL A 258 -2.49 10.38 -3.69
CA VAL A 258 -3.31 9.17 -3.89
C VAL A 258 -3.47 8.36 -2.60
N GLU A 259 -2.40 8.27 -1.83
CA GLU A 259 -2.38 7.49 -0.60
C GLU A 259 -3.11 8.18 0.55
N ILE A 260 -2.94 9.50 0.70
CA ILE A 260 -3.72 10.34 1.62
C ILE A 260 -5.22 10.21 1.29
N LEU A 261 -5.59 10.30 0.01
CA LEU A 261 -6.98 10.13 -0.44
C LEU A 261 -7.50 8.73 -0.08
N THR A 262 -6.66 7.70 -0.23
CA THR A 262 -7.05 6.32 0.08
C THR A 262 -7.31 6.12 1.58
N VAL A 263 -6.41 6.57 2.46
CA VAL A 263 -6.63 6.43 3.91
C VAL A 263 -7.73 7.35 4.42
N GLY A 264 -7.85 8.55 3.85
CA GLY A 264 -8.96 9.47 4.11
C GLY A 264 -10.30 8.85 3.75
N LEU A 265 -10.41 8.24 2.56
CA LEU A 265 -11.59 7.48 2.13
C LEU A 265 -11.94 6.38 3.13
N TYR A 266 -10.96 5.60 3.60
CA TYR A 266 -11.22 4.51 4.54
C TYR A 266 -11.70 5.01 5.90
N ALA A 267 -11.12 6.10 6.41
CA ALA A 267 -11.57 6.73 7.64
C ALA A 267 -13.00 7.29 7.51
N LEU A 268 -13.27 8.09 6.45
CA LEU A 268 -14.57 8.71 6.20
C LEU A 268 -15.68 7.68 6.00
N MET A 269 -15.39 6.61 5.25
CA MET A 269 -16.35 5.57 4.96
C MET A 269 -16.56 4.58 6.11
N ARG A 270 -15.90 4.79 7.25
CA ARG A 270 -16.00 3.95 8.45
C ARG A 270 -15.83 2.47 8.11
N VAL A 271 -14.71 2.16 7.45
CA VAL A 271 -14.35 0.77 7.07
C VAL A 271 -14.34 -0.17 8.28
N ASP A 272 -14.13 0.39 9.47
CA ASP A 272 -14.16 -0.30 10.75
C ASP A 272 -15.48 -0.95 11.08
N LEU A 273 -16.58 -0.30 10.73
CA LEU A 273 -17.92 -0.86 10.89
C LEU A 273 -18.26 -1.75 9.70
N ARG A 274 -17.92 -1.30 8.49
CA ARG A 274 -18.36 -1.95 7.24
C ARG A 274 -17.70 -3.30 7.00
N PHE A 275 -16.42 -3.42 7.27
CA PHE A 275 -15.65 -4.62 7.00
C PHE A 275 -15.45 -5.49 8.23
N HIS A 276 -16.10 -5.20 9.37
CA HIS A 276 -16.03 -6.03 10.56
C HIS A 276 -16.53 -7.45 10.28
N VAL A 277 -15.82 -8.44 10.82
CA VAL A 277 -16.21 -9.85 10.79
C VAL A 277 -16.10 -10.34 12.23
N PRO A 278 -17.15 -10.97 12.79
CA PRO A 278 -17.15 -11.53 14.14
C PRO A 278 -15.96 -12.46 14.41
N ASP A 279 -15.53 -12.51 15.66
CA ASP A 279 -14.43 -13.39 16.06
C ASP A 279 -14.82 -14.87 15.87
N GLY A 280 -13.86 -15.69 15.45
CA GLY A 280 -14.05 -17.13 15.34
C GLY A 280 -14.85 -17.60 14.11
N ALA A 281 -15.23 -16.72 13.19
CA ALA A 281 -15.88 -17.11 11.93
C ALA A 281 -15.01 -18.11 11.15
N ARG A 282 -15.46 -19.38 11.10
CA ARG A 282 -14.78 -20.49 10.43
C ARG A 282 -15.74 -21.21 9.49
N GLY A 283 -15.47 -21.11 8.19
CA GLY A 283 -16.19 -21.87 7.17
C GLY A 283 -17.43 -21.17 6.59
N PRO A 284 -18.14 -21.84 5.67
CA PRO A 284 -19.29 -21.28 4.97
C PRO A 284 -20.44 -20.87 5.92
N GLY A 285 -21.01 -19.68 5.74
CA GLY A 285 -22.13 -19.19 6.55
C GLY A 285 -21.74 -18.66 7.93
N ALA A 286 -20.44 -18.62 8.24
CA ALA A 286 -19.95 -18.21 9.55
C ALA A 286 -20.10 -16.70 9.82
N TYR A 287 -20.32 -15.85 8.82
CA TYR A 287 -20.44 -14.41 9.09
C TYR A 287 -21.80 -14.08 9.72
N SER A 288 -22.89 -14.59 9.15
CA SER A 288 -24.25 -14.38 9.66
C SER A 288 -24.55 -15.19 10.92
N SER A 289 -24.02 -16.41 11.05
CA SER A 289 -24.24 -17.22 12.25
C SER A 289 -23.52 -16.66 13.47
N SER A 290 -22.29 -16.16 13.31
CA SER A 290 -21.57 -15.50 14.39
C SER A 290 -22.17 -14.15 14.78
N GLU A 291 -22.70 -13.37 13.82
CA GLU A 291 -23.42 -12.11 14.11
C GLU A 291 -24.70 -12.38 14.93
N ALA A 292 -25.47 -13.41 14.57
CA ALA A 292 -26.66 -13.82 15.31
C ALA A 292 -26.34 -14.38 16.72
N LEU A 293 -25.16 -14.96 16.90
CA LEU A 293 -24.68 -15.42 18.21
C LEU A 293 -24.25 -14.23 19.09
N GLU A 294 -23.48 -13.29 18.55
CA GLU A 294 -23.09 -12.06 19.26
C GLU A 294 -24.31 -11.26 19.73
N GLU A 295 -25.32 -11.07 18.86
CA GLU A 295 -26.58 -10.38 19.18
C GLU A 295 -27.36 -11.08 20.32
N LYS A 296 -27.38 -12.41 20.35
CA LYS A 296 -28.02 -13.18 21.44
C LYS A 296 -27.26 -13.11 22.76
N THR A 297 -25.94 -12.95 22.72
CA THR A 297 -25.10 -12.89 23.92
C THR A 297 -24.92 -11.48 24.51
N GLY A 298 -25.45 -10.44 23.85
CA GLY A 298 -25.44 -9.07 24.38
C GLY A 298 -24.03 -8.46 24.53
N ALA A 299 -23.09 -8.88 23.67
CA ALA A 299 -21.72 -8.38 23.63
C ALA A 299 -21.58 -7.15 22.72
#